data_AF-A0A7C2I1W9-F1
#
_entry.id   AF-A0A7C2I1W9-F1
#
_cell.length_a   1.000
_cell.length_b   1.000
_cell.length_c   1.000
_cell.angle_alpha   90.00
_cell.angle_beta   90.00
_cell.angle_gamma   90.00
#
_symmetry.space_group_name_H-M   'P 1'
#
loop_
_entity.id
_entity.type
_entity.pdbx_description
1 polymer ?
#
loop_
_entity_poly.entity_id
_entity_poly.type
_entity_poly.pdbx_seq_one_letter_code
_entity_poly.pdbx_strand_id
1 'polypeptide(L)'
;MWPTSARRSALPLRMAGAGRSDRRGSAGMTLIEVLVVIGLMAALAGSMTALVGAAVRSKLIVAVRSADTETARQTLEWMSERLRNAGLNLVPAEQTEARCRDMVVAEDAALRPTVGALYVSGEILNSDTVAGNEVITLGYLLGPDPESGNQVVLEYQQSCAPGAAPVTVPLSDPRVTVTALTFDYYSSAGLRVVDLTSPAQIRRIRLIRITLAVQAAQGSSGVQAQTWTRDVMLRNPEPNANAWKNPDEGI
;
A
#
# COMPACT_ATOMS: atom_id res chain seq x y z
N MET A 1 77.11 -73.28 -9.33
CA MET A 1 76.95 -74.51 -10.13
C MET A 1 76.45 -74.14 -11.51
N TRP A 2 77.37 -74.08 -12.47
CA TRP A 2 77.06 -74.36 -13.88
C TRP A 2 76.98 -75.88 -14.04
N PRO A 3 76.19 -76.42 -15.00
CA PRO A 3 76.82 -76.76 -16.28
C PRO A 3 75.90 -76.70 -17.53
N THR A 4 76.52 -76.37 -18.68
CA THR A 4 76.46 -77.03 -20.03
C THR A 4 75.12 -77.45 -20.67
N SER A 5 74.90 -77.42 -21.99
CA SER A 5 75.65 -76.98 -23.18
C SER A 5 74.76 -77.16 -24.43
N ALA A 6 74.95 -76.24 -25.38
CA ALA A 6 75.05 -76.41 -26.84
C ALA A 6 74.09 -77.30 -27.67
N ARG A 7 73.33 -76.58 -28.52
CA ARG A 7 73.27 -76.65 -30.01
C ARG A 7 72.91 -77.97 -30.70
N ARG A 8 71.83 -77.91 -31.51
CA ARG A 8 71.93 -78.03 -32.98
C ARG A 8 70.70 -77.46 -33.70
N SER A 9 70.99 -76.98 -34.90
CA SER A 9 70.24 -76.04 -35.73
C SER A 9 69.30 -76.72 -36.73
N ALA A 10 68.20 -76.05 -37.08
CA ALA A 10 67.68 -75.94 -38.46
C ALA A 10 66.63 -74.81 -38.54
N LEU A 11 66.94 -73.76 -39.32
CA LEU A 11 66.04 -72.72 -39.85
C LEU A 11 65.56 -73.15 -41.26
N PRO A 12 64.62 -72.47 -41.96
CA PRO A 12 63.84 -71.25 -41.61
C PRO A 12 62.32 -71.30 -42.00
N LEU A 13 61.67 -70.12 -41.86
CA LEU A 13 60.45 -69.60 -42.51
C LEU A 13 59.13 -69.63 -41.71
N ARG A 14 58.77 -68.48 -41.10
CA ARG A 14 57.80 -67.53 -41.69
C ARG A 14 57.52 -66.33 -40.76
N MET A 15 57.63 -65.15 -41.37
CA MET A 15 56.85 -63.90 -41.17
C MET A 15 56.38 -63.48 -39.77
N ALA A 16 57.00 -62.37 -39.31
CA ALA A 16 56.39 -61.07 -39.02
C ALA A 16 54.98 -60.99 -38.39
N GLY A 17 54.92 -60.30 -37.25
CA GLY A 17 53.70 -59.76 -36.63
C GLY A 17 54.04 -59.19 -35.24
N ALA A 18 54.79 -58.08 -35.19
CA ALA A 18 54.28 -56.71 -35.10
C ALA A 18 53.57 -56.42 -33.77
N GLY A 19 54.22 -55.55 -32.99
CA GLY A 19 53.88 -55.19 -31.62
C GLY A 19 52.52 -54.55 -31.44
N ARG A 20 51.99 -54.79 -30.24
CA ARG A 20 50.85 -54.08 -29.65
C ARG A 20 51.42 -53.13 -28.60
N SER A 21 51.17 -51.83 -28.72
CA SER A 21 50.76 -50.96 -27.60
C SER A 21 50.66 -49.49 -28.03
N ASP A 22 49.41 -49.04 -28.05
CA ASP A 22 48.93 -47.75 -27.54
C ASP A 22 49.57 -46.47 -28.04
N ARG A 23 49.15 -46.06 -29.24
CA ARG A 23 48.80 -44.65 -29.44
C ARG A 23 47.39 -44.44 -28.88
N ARG A 24 47.28 -43.77 -27.72
CA ARG A 24 46.04 -43.09 -27.31
C ARG A 24 45.74 -42.04 -28.38
N GLY A 25 44.92 -42.42 -29.36
CA GLY A 25 44.33 -41.48 -30.29
C GLY A 25 43.40 -40.55 -29.51
N SER A 26 43.61 -39.25 -29.65
CA SER A 26 42.56 -38.27 -29.48
C SER A 26 41.34 -38.72 -30.28
N ALA A 27 40.31 -39.24 -29.60
CA ALA A 27 39.03 -39.50 -30.23
C ALA A 27 38.50 -38.15 -30.74
N GLY A 28 38.49 -37.99 -32.07
CA GLY A 28 37.88 -36.82 -32.71
C GLY A 28 36.40 -36.78 -32.36
N MET A 29 35.92 -35.59 -31.96
CA MET A 29 34.52 -35.37 -31.60
C MET A 29 33.63 -35.75 -32.79
N THR A 30 32.64 -36.61 -32.56
CA THR A 30 31.71 -37.00 -33.62
C THR A 30 30.74 -35.86 -33.91
N LEU A 31 30.31 -35.71 -35.18
CA LEU A 31 29.40 -34.65 -35.60
C LEU A 31 28.04 -34.72 -34.86
N ILE A 32 27.63 -35.93 -34.48
CA ILE A 32 26.43 -36.16 -33.66
C ILE A 32 26.62 -35.64 -32.23
N GLU A 33 27.77 -35.85 -31.59
CA GLU A 33 28.04 -35.28 -30.26
C GLU A 33 27.99 -33.76 -30.28
N VAL A 34 28.54 -33.11 -31.31
CA VAL A 34 28.46 -31.65 -31.48
C VAL A 34 27.00 -31.19 -31.57
N LEU A 35 26.18 -31.85 -32.38
CA LEU A 35 24.77 -31.49 -32.56
C LEU A 35 23.95 -31.71 -31.29
N VAL A 36 24.20 -32.79 -30.55
CA VAL A 36 23.53 -33.05 -29.26
C VAL A 36 23.93 -31.99 -28.23
N VAL A 37 25.20 -31.59 -28.15
CA VAL A 37 25.66 -30.54 -27.24
C VAL A 37 25.03 -29.19 -27.60
N ILE A 38 24.95 -28.83 -28.89
CA ILE A 38 24.29 -27.60 -29.33
C ILE A 38 22.78 -27.63 -29.00
N GLY A 39 22.11 -28.75 -29.24
CA GLY A 39 20.69 -28.93 -28.91
C GLY A 39 20.43 -28.83 -27.41
N LEU A 40 21.29 -29.43 -26.59
CA LEU A 40 21.20 -29.36 -25.13
C LEU A 40 21.48 -27.94 -24.62
N MET A 41 22.49 -27.26 -25.17
CA MET A 41 22.78 -25.85 -24.88
C MET A 41 21.61 -24.94 -25.23
N ALA A 42 20.96 -25.15 -26.39
CA ALA A 42 19.79 -24.38 -26.79
C ALA A 42 18.58 -24.63 -25.88
N ALA A 43 18.33 -25.88 -25.50
CA ALA A 43 17.26 -26.23 -24.55
C ALA A 43 17.52 -25.61 -23.16
N LEU A 44 18.76 -25.69 -22.67
CA LEU A 44 19.17 -25.08 -21.41
C LEU A 44 19.04 -23.55 -21.45
N ALA A 45 19.54 -22.89 -22.50
CA ALA A 45 19.42 -21.45 -22.69
C ALA A 45 17.95 -21.01 -22.79
N GLY A 46 17.11 -21.76 -23.51
CA GLY A 46 15.66 -21.53 -23.59
C GLY A 46 14.97 -21.64 -22.23
N SER A 47 15.29 -22.69 -21.47
CA SER A 47 14.75 -22.89 -20.11
C SER A 47 15.19 -21.79 -19.13
N MET A 48 16.45 -21.37 -19.17
CA MET A 48 16.97 -20.26 -18.36
C MET A 48 16.27 -18.94 -18.71
N THR A 49 16.05 -18.67 -19.99
CA THR A 49 15.36 -17.46 -20.45
C THR A 49 13.91 -17.43 -19.97
N ALA A 50 13.20 -18.56 -20.04
CA ALA A 50 11.84 -18.69 -19.54
C ALA A 50 11.76 -18.47 -18.02
N LEU A 51 12.69 -19.05 -17.25
CA LEU A 51 12.78 -18.89 -15.80
C LEU A 51 13.10 -17.45 -15.40
N VAL A 52 14.06 -16.81 -16.06
CA VAL A 52 14.40 -15.40 -15.81
C VAL A 52 13.22 -14.49 -16.17
N GLY A 53 12.55 -14.73 -17.30
CA GLY A 53 11.35 -13.98 -17.70
C GLY A 53 10.21 -14.11 -16.68
N ALA A 54 9.96 -15.32 -16.17
CA ALA A 54 8.97 -15.57 -15.13
C ALA A 54 9.36 -14.89 -13.80
N ALA A 55 10.62 -14.95 -13.41
CA ALA A 55 11.12 -14.32 -12.19
C ALA A 55 11.00 -12.80 -12.24
N VAL A 56 11.33 -12.17 -13.37
CA VAL A 56 11.17 -10.71 -13.56
C VAL A 56 9.69 -10.32 -13.48
N ARG A 57 8.80 -11.04 -14.18
CA ARG A 57 7.35 -10.78 -14.10
C ARG A 57 6.82 -10.94 -12.67
N SER A 58 7.24 -11.98 -11.96
CA SER A 58 6.86 -12.20 -10.56
C SER A 58 7.34 -11.07 -9.66
N LYS A 59 8.58 -10.57 -9.83
CA LYS A 59 9.09 -9.43 -9.06
C LYS A 59 8.29 -8.15 -9.33
N LEU A 60 7.93 -7.89 -10.59
CA LEU A 60 7.14 -6.72 -10.96
C LEU A 60 5.73 -6.78 -10.33
N ILE A 61 5.06 -7.94 -10.36
CA ILE A 61 3.74 -8.11 -9.72
C ILE A 61 3.84 -7.86 -8.21
N VAL A 62 4.86 -8.40 -7.55
CA VAL A 62 5.08 -8.19 -6.10
C VAL A 62 5.38 -6.72 -5.79
N ALA A 63 6.17 -6.03 -6.62
CA ALA A 63 6.47 -4.62 -6.44
C ALA A 63 5.24 -3.73 -6.58
N VAL A 64 4.41 -3.95 -7.62
CA VAL A 64 3.14 -3.24 -7.80
C VAL A 64 2.20 -3.50 -6.62
N ARG A 65 2.08 -4.77 -6.20
CA ARG A 65 1.28 -5.13 -5.03
C ARG A 65 1.74 -4.39 -3.77
N SER A 66 3.04 -4.36 -3.52
CA SER A 66 3.60 -3.66 -2.37
C SER A 66 3.30 -2.16 -2.44
N ALA A 67 3.41 -1.56 -3.62
CA ALA A 67 3.09 -0.15 -3.82
C ALA A 67 1.60 0.13 -3.55
N ASP A 68 0.69 -0.65 -4.14
CA ASP A 68 -0.76 -0.48 -3.97
C ASP A 68 -1.21 -0.64 -2.52
N THR A 69 -0.60 -1.56 -1.78
CA THR A 69 -0.89 -1.71 -0.34
C THR A 69 -0.33 -0.56 0.49
N GLU A 70 0.83 -0.04 0.10
CA GLU A 70 1.48 1.05 0.83
C GLU A 70 0.74 2.37 0.61
N THR A 71 0.26 2.65 -0.62
CA THR A 71 -0.53 3.86 -0.90
C THR A 71 -1.82 3.88 -0.08
N ALA A 72 -2.56 2.77 0.00
CA ALA A 72 -3.77 2.68 0.82
C ALA A 72 -3.49 2.88 2.32
N ARG A 73 -2.36 2.36 2.84
CA ARG A 73 -1.92 2.60 4.22
C ARG A 73 -1.52 4.06 4.45
N GLN A 74 -0.83 4.68 3.51
CA GLN A 74 -0.47 6.09 3.57
C GLN A 74 -1.70 7.00 3.57
N THR A 75 -2.72 6.70 2.77
CA THR A 75 -4.01 7.41 2.83
C THR A 75 -4.61 7.37 4.24
N LEU A 76 -4.66 6.19 4.86
CA LEU A 76 -5.17 6.06 6.23
C LEU A 76 -4.31 6.80 7.26
N GLU A 77 -2.98 6.76 7.10
CA GLU A 77 -2.09 7.47 8.02
C GLU A 77 -2.30 8.98 7.91
N TRP A 78 -2.34 9.51 6.69
CA TRP A 78 -2.60 10.93 6.42
C TRP A 78 -3.94 11.41 7.00
N MET A 79 -5.01 10.63 6.80
CA MET A 79 -6.30 10.91 7.43
C MET A 79 -6.15 10.91 8.95
N SER A 80 -5.47 9.92 9.53
CA SER A 80 -5.32 9.81 10.97
C SER A 80 -4.51 10.95 11.59
N GLU A 81 -3.44 11.39 10.94
CA GLU A 81 -2.62 12.52 11.38
C GLU A 81 -3.43 13.82 11.40
N ARG A 82 -4.19 14.08 10.35
CA ARG A 82 -5.05 15.28 10.27
C ARG A 82 -6.20 15.25 11.25
N LEU A 83 -6.86 14.10 11.42
CA LEU A 83 -7.94 13.95 12.39
C LEU A 83 -7.48 14.13 13.84
N ARG A 84 -6.21 13.84 14.17
CA ARG A 84 -5.65 14.14 15.50
C ARG A 84 -5.58 15.64 15.79
N ASN A 85 -5.54 16.48 14.76
CA ASN A 85 -5.55 17.94 14.90
C ASN A 85 -6.97 18.53 14.89
N ALA A 86 -8.02 17.70 14.81
CA ALA A 86 -9.39 18.18 14.96
C ALA A 86 -9.56 18.94 16.29
N GLY A 87 -10.21 20.10 16.23
CA GLY A 87 -10.45 20.97 17.37
C GLY A 87 -9.25 21.82 17.80
N LEU A 88 -8.09 21.70 17.14
CA LEU A 88 -6.94 22.56 17.42
C LEU A 88 -7.28 24.03 17.11
N ASN A 89 -7.02 24.93 18.06
CA ASN A 89 -7.26 26.38 17.96
C ASN A 89 -8.68 26.76 17.51
N LEU A 90 -9.64 25.86 17.73
CA LEU A 90 -11.04 26.10 17.44
C LEU A 90 -11.72 26.79 18.63
N VAL A 91 -12.18 28.03 18.41
CA VAL A 91 -12.94 28.80 19.41
C VAL A 91 -14.37 29.01 18.89
N PRO A 92 -15.36 28.18 19.27
CA PRO A 92 -16.71 28.20 18.70
C PRO A 92 -17.42 29.56 18.78
N ALA A 93 -17.18 30.32 19.85
CA ALA A 93 -17.78 31.64 20.05
C ALA A 93 -17.32 32.68 19.02
N GLU A 94 -16.13 32.47 18.42
CA GLU A 94 -15.55 33.34 17.40
C GLU A 94 -15.92 32.87 15.98
N GLN A 95 -16.48 31.66 15.84
CA GLN A 95 -16.86 31.11 14.54
C GLN A 95 -18.25 31.56 14.12
N THR A 96 -18.30 32.25 12.98
CA THR A 96 -19.56 32.71 12.36
C THR A 96 -20.28 31.57 11.66
N GLU A 97 -19.53 30.67 11.02
CA GLU A 97 -20.02 29.56 10.20
C GLU A 97 -20.38 28.33 11.06
N ALA A 98 -21.58 27.76 10.85
CA ALA A 98 -22.09 26.63 11.64
C ALA A 98 -21.17 25.41 11.59
N ARG A 99 -20.59 25.10 10.42
CA ARG A 99 -19.65 23.99 10.23
C ARG A 99 -18.39 24.08 11.10
N CYS A 100 -18.05 25.27 11.58
CA CYS A 100 -16.83 25.52 12.35
C CYS A 100 -17.07 25.63 13.86
N ARG A 101 -18.31 25.52 14.34
CA ARG A 101 -18.60 25.69 15.77
C ARG A 101 -18.31 24.44 16.61
N ASP A 102 -18.03 23.31 15.98
CA ASP A 102 -17.80 22.04 16.65
C ASP A 102 -16.55 21.36 16.08
N MET A 103 -15.83 20.62 16.93
CA MET A 103 -14.69 19.79 16.50
C MET A 103 -15.11 18.73 15.49
N VAL A 104 -16.22 18.04 15.75
CA VAL A 104 -16.91 17.19 14.77
C VAL A 104 -18.17 17.94 14.38
N VAL A 105 -18.36 18.19 13.09
CA VAL A 105 -19.38 19.12 12.61
C VAL A 105 -20.78 18.65 13.01
N ALA A 106 -21.46 19.45 13.85
CA ALA A 106 -22.74 19.06 14.46
C ALA A 106 -23.87 20.05 14.10
N GLU A 107 -23.56 21.34 14.09
CA GLU A 107 -24.53 22.41 13.79
C GLU A 107 -24.88 22.53 12.30
N ASP A 108 -23.96 22.22 11.38
CA ASP A 108 -24.25 22.23 9.93
C ASP A 108 -24.79 20.88 9.47
N ALA A 109 -26.10 20.82 9.20
CA ALA A 109 -26.78 19.60 8.80
C ALA A 109 -26.26 18.98 7.48
N ALA A 110 -25.71 19.77 6.56
CA ALA A 110 -25.19 19.28 5.29
C ALA A 110 -23.84 18.56 5.45
N LEU A 111 -23.11 18.88 6.52
CA LEU A 111 -21.78 18.36 6.80
C LEU A 111 -21.74 17.54 8.10
N ARG A 112 -22.88 17.02 8.57
CA ARG A 112 -22.88 16.10 9.71
C ARG A 112 -22.15 14.80 9.35
N PRO A 113 -21.45 14.17 10.31
CA PRO A 113 -20.88 12.85 10.11
C PRO A 113 -21.97 11.84 9.75
N THR A 114 -21.61 10.88 8.91
CA THR A 114 -22.42 9.73 8.53
C THR A 114 -21.54 8.49 8.50
N VAL A 115 -22.11 7.31 8.25
CA VAL A 115 -21.30 6.11 8.09
C VAL A 115 -20.30 6.23 6.94
N GLY A 116 -20.61 6.99 5.88
CA GLY A 116 -19.76 7.12 4.68
C GLY A 116 -18.99 8.43 4.56
N ALA A 117 -19.18 9.37 5.49
CA ALA A 117 -18.54 10.67 5.43
C ALA A 117 -18.26 11.22 6.83
N LEU A 118 -17.11 11.85 7.01
CA LEU A 118 -16.71 12.50 8.25
C LEU A 118 -16.35 13.94 7.94
N TYR A 119 -16.75 14.87 8.81
CA TYR A 119 -16.32 16.26 8.77
C TYR A 119 -15.90 16.71 10.17
N VAL A 120 -14.73 17.34 10.24
CA VAL A 120 -14.15 17.87 11.48
C VAL A 120 -13.63 19.28 11.24
N SER A 121 -13.59 20.10 12.28
CA SER A 121 -13.10 21.47 12.19
C SER A 121 -11.97 21.74 13.17
N GLY A 122 -11.06 22.63 12.77
CA GLY A 122 -9.90 23.06 13.54
C GLY A 122 -8.79 23.59 12.65
N GLU A 123 -7.69 23.99 13.25
CA GLU A 123 -6.44 24.32 12.55
C GLU A 123 -5.69 23.03 12.20
N ILE A 124 -6.21 22.33 11.20
CA ILE A 124 -5.82 20.94 10.91
C ILE A 124 -4.55 20.87 10.04
N LEU A 125 -4.45 21.75 9.05
CA LEU A 125 -3.29 21.83 8.16
C LEU A 125 -2.10 22.49 8.85
N ASN A 126 -2.37 23.47 9.75
CA ASN A 126 -1.38 24.17 10.55
C ASN A 126 -0.19 24.66 9.70
N SER A 127 -0.53 25.29 8.58
CA SER A 127 0.39 25.82 7.58
C SER A 127 0.73 27.29 7.80
N ASP A 128 -0.08 28.02 8.57
CA ASP A 128 0.23 29.36 9.05
C ASP A 128 1.09 29.33 10.34
N THR A 129 1.81 30.43 10.58
CA THR A 129 2.58 30.68 11.80
C THR A 129 1.75 31.28 12.94
N VAL A 130 0.54 31.76 12.64
CA VAL A 130 -0.36 32.39 13.61
C VAL A 130 -1.51 31.45 13.98
N ALA A 131 -1.46 30.96 15.23
CA ALA A 131 -2.48 30.08 15.79
C ALA A 131 -3.90 30.67 15.67
N GLY A 132 -4.85 29.86 15.20
CA GLY A 132 -6.27 30.19 15.08
C GLY A 132 -6.66 30.92 13.79
N ASN A 133 -5.71 31.31 12.94
CA ASN A 133 -6.03 31.97 11.66
C ASN A 133 -6.45 31.00 10.56
N GLU A 134 -6.05 29.73 10.66
CA GLU A 134 -6.28 28.71 9.64
C GLU A 134 -7.28 27.65 10.09
N VAL A 135 -8.36 28.08 10.77
CA VAL A 135 -9.45 27.15 11.07
C VAL A 135 -10.17 26.79 9.77
N ILE A 136 -10.23 25.48 9.51
CA ILE A 136 -10.94 24.91 8.37
C ILE A 136 -11.88 23.81 8.83
N THR A 137 -12.89 23.51 8.02
CA THR A 137 -13.61 22.24 8.04
C THR A 137 -12.96 21.31 7.02
N LEU A 138 -12.47 20.18 7.51
CA LEU A 138 -11.89 19.09 6.73
C LEU A 138 -12.87 17.92 6.74
N GLY A 139 -13.08 17.28 5.59
CA GLY A 139 -13.90 16.09 5.51
C GLY A 139 -13.33 15.01 4.63
N TYR A 140 -13.82 13.79 4.84
CA TYR A 140 -13.46 12.60 4.09
C TYR A 140 -14.71 11.89 3.65
N LEU A 141 -14.78 11.59 2.35
CA LEU A 141 -15.91 10.89 1.74
C LEU A 141 -15.42 10.05 0.57
N LEU A 142 -16.25 9.09 0.15
CA LEU A 142 -15.99 8.31 -1.05
C LEU A 142 -16.60 9.02 -2.27
N GLY A 143 -15.85 9.11 -3.36
CA GLY A 143 -16.38 9.63 -4.62
C GLY A 143 -15.50 9.32 -5.83
N PRO A 144 -15.96 9.64 -7.04
CA PRO A 144 -15.19 9.41 -8.25
C PRO A 144 -14.04 10.41 -8.37
N ASP A 145 -12.86 9.91 -8.73
CA ASP A 145 -11.73 10.71 -9.16
C ASP A 145 -12.09 11.44 -10.47
N PRO A 146 -11.84 12.76 -10.58
CA PRO A 146 -12.28 13.55 -11.74
C PRO A 146 -11.58 13.16 -13.06
N GLU A 147 -10.40 12.54 -13.00
CA GLU A 147 -9.64 12.17 -14.20
C GLU A 147 -9.95 10.74 -14.65
N SER A 148 -9.90 9.78 -13.72
CA SER A 148 -10.05 8.35 -14.01
C SER A 148 -11.48 7.82 -13.86
N GLY A 149 -12.33 8.51 -13.09
CA GLY A 149 -13.67 8.04 -12.71
C GLY A 149 -13.68 6.90 -11.68
N ASN A 150 -12.51 6.43 -11.24
CA ASN A 150 -12.41 5.39 -10.21
C ASN A 150 -12.84 5.94 -8.85
N GLN A 151 -13.43 5.09 -8.01
CA GLN A 151 -13.77 5.47 -6.65
C GLN A 151 -12.50 5.67 -5.82
N VAL A 152 -12.39 6.82 -5.17
CA VAL A 152 -11.26 7.24 -4.34
C VAL A 152 -11.76 7.91 -3.06
N VAL A 153 -10.92 7.94 -2.03
CA VAL A 153 -11.13 8.84 -0.89
C VAL A 153 -10.95 10.26 -1.39
N LEU A 154 -12.00 11.06 -1.27
CA LEU A 154 -11.97 12.50 -1.48
C LEU A 154 -11.77 13.21 -0.14
N GLU A 155 -10.95 14.24 -0.17
CA GLU A 155 -10.78 15.18 0.92
C GLU A 155 -11.50 16.48 0.59
N TYR A 156 -12.47 16.80 1.45
CA TYR A 156 -13.20 18.05 1.44
C TYR A 156 -12.47 19.07 2.32
N GLN A 157 -12.30 20.29 1.83
CA GLN A 157 -11.71 21.39 2.59
C GLN A 157 -12.57 22.64 2.39
N GLN A 158 -12.93 23.31 3.48
CA GLN A 158 -13.58 24.61 3.41
C GLN A 158 -13.09 25.48 4.56
N SER A 159 -12.55 26.65 4.26
CA SER A 159 -12.17 27.63 5.29
C SER A 159 -13.38 28.04 6.14
N CYS A 160 -13.15 28.36 7.41
CA CYS A 160 -14.17 28.92 8.29
C CYS A 160 -14.50 30.40 8.04
N ALA A 161 -13.89 31.00 7.02
CA ALA A 161 -14.25 32.34 6.58
C ALA A 161 -15.67 32.38 5.95
N PRO A 162 -16.44 33.46 6.17
CA PRO A 162 -17.74 33.64 5.54
C PRO A 162 -17.65 33.58 4.02
N GLY A 163 -18.56 32.82 3.41
CA GLY A 163 -18.63 32.68 1.95
C GLY A 163 -17.48 31.89 1.30
N ALA A 164 -16.60 31.26 2.08
CA ALA A 164 -15.57 30.38 1.54
C ALA A 164 -16.20 29.25 0.71
N ALA A 165 -15.68 29.00 -0.49
CA ALA A 165 -16.13 27.87 -1.31
C ALA A 165 -15.45 26.57 -0.85
N PRO A 166 -16.16 25.44 -0.88
CA PRO A 166 -15.54 24.15 -0.63
C PRO A 166 -14.63 23.74 -1.80
N VAL A 167 -13.52 23.10 -1.45
CA VAL A 167 -12.61 22.42 -2.37
C VAL A 167 -12.70 20.93 -2.06
N THR A 168 -12.72 20.09 -3.09
CA THR A 168 -12.70 18.63 -2.90
C THR A 168 -11.68 18.04 -3.84
N VAL A 169 -10.72 17.29 -3.29
CA VAL A 169 -9.59 16.72 -4.04
C VAL A 169 -9.43 15.23 -3.74
N PRO A 170 -8.99 14.42 -4.71
CA PRO A 170 -8.58 13.05 -4.46
C PRO A 170 -7.43 12.98 -3.45
N LEU A 171 -7.60 12.17 -2.42
CA LEU A 171 -6.56 11.87 -1.42
C LEU A 171 -5.88 10.52 -1.68
N SER A 172 -6.64 9.51 -2.09
CA SER A 172 -6.10 8.18 -2.40
C SER A 172 -5.69 8.06 -3.86
N ASP A 173 -4.71 7.21 -4.14
CA ASP A 173 -4.23 6.93 -5.50
C ASP A 173 -5.36 6.35 -6.38
N PRO A 174 -5.71 7.00 -7.51
CA PRO A 174 -6.80 6.56 -8.38
C PRO A 174 -6.54 5.22 -9.08
N ARG A 175 -5.32 4.71 -9.07
CA ARG A 175 -5.00 3.35 -9.58
C ARG A 175 -5.54 2.25 -8.68
N VAL A 176 -5.78 2.55 -7.40
CA VAL A 176 -6.31 1.63 -6.40
C VAL A 176 -7.76 2.03 -6.09
N THR A 177 -8.71 1.27 -6.60
CA THR A 177 -10.14 1.60 -6.44
C THR A 177 -10.58 1.37 -5.01
N VAL A 178 -11.12 2.40 -4.37
CA VAL A 178 -11.71 2.31 -3.04
C VAL A 178 -13.15 1.79 -3.18
N THR A 179 -13.42 0.65 -2.56
CA THR A 179 -14.74 0.00 -2.61
C THR A 179 -15.62 0.32 -1.42
N ALA A 180 -15.02 0.64 -0.27
CA ALA A 180 -15.74 1.14 0.89
C ALA A 180 -14.83 2.06 1.71
N LEU A 181 -15.42 3.15 2.20
CA LEU A 181 -14.88 4.00 3.24
C LEU A 181 -15.98 4.16 4.28
N THR A 182 -15.74 3.68 5.50
CA THR A 182 -16.72 3.80 6.58
C THR A 182 -16.12 4.33 7.86
N PHE A 183 -16.96 5.02 8.63
CA PHE A 183 -16.60 5.61 9.91
C PHE A 183 -17.53 5.08 11.01
N ASP A 184 -16.94 4.57 12.09
CA ASP A 184 -17.64 4.31 13.34
C ASP A 184 -17.20 5.30 14.40
N TYR A 185 -18.16 5.78 15.19
CA TYR A 185 -17.96 6.85 16.14
C TYR A 185 -18.14 6.37 17.57
N TYR A 186 -17.27 6.81 18.46
CA TYR A 186 -17.26 6.42 19.86
C TYR A 186 -17.03 7.63 20.77
N SER A 187 -17.66 7.62 21.94
CA SER A 187 -17.44 8.63 22.98
C SER A 187 -16.12 8.40 23.73
N SER A 188 -15.75 9.34 24.62
CA SER A 188 -14.60 9.19 25.53
C SER A 188 -14.69 7.94 26.42
N ALA A 189 -15.91 7.51 26.76
CA ALA A 189 -16.15 6.30 27.54
C ALA A 189 -16.10 5.00 26.69
N GLY A 190 -15.84 5.11 25.39
CA GLY A 190 -15.82 3.96 24.47
C GLY A 190 -17.22 3.49 24.03
N LEU A 191 -18.28 4.24 24.33
CA LEU A 191 -19.63 3.91 23.89
C LEU A 191 -19.82 4.34 22.44
N ARG A 192 -20.39 3.46 21.61
CA ARG A 192 -20.66 3.77 20.20
C ARG A 192 -21.74 4.85 20.10
N VAL A 193 -21.44 5.92 19.36
CA VAL A 193 -22.38 7.00 19.04
C VAL A 193 -23.04 6.65 17.70
N VAL A 194 -24.35 6.38 17.74
CA VAL A 194 -25.12 5.97 16.55
C VAL A 194 -26.07 7.05 16.06
N ASP A 195 -26.50 7.96 16.93
CA ASP A 195 -27.27 9.14 16.53
C ASP A 195 -26.32 10.22 16.03
N LEU A 196 -26.23 10.32 14.71
CA LEU A 196 -25.43 11.32 13.99
C LEU A 196 -26.30 12.47 13.48
N THR A 197 -27.48 12.66 14.06
CA THR A 197 -28.43 13.74 13.71
C THR A 197 -28.62 14.75 14.84
N SER A 198 -28.34 14.37 16.09
CA SER A 198 -28.40 15.25 17.25
C SER A 198 -27.05 15.93 17.51
N PRO A 199 -26.97 17.27 17.56
CA PRO A 199 -25.72 17.96 17.85
C PRO A 199 -25.07 17.53 19.17
N ALA A 200 -25.89 17.32 20.21
CA ALA A 200 -25.41 16.90 21.53
C ALA A 200 -24.75 15.49 21.50
N GLN A 201 -25.24 14.58 20.64
CA GLN A 201 -24.64 13.26 20.49
C GLN A 201 -23.35 13.32 19.66
N ILE A 202 -23.35 14.09 18.57
CA ILE A 202 -22.17 14.27 17.71
C ILE A 202 -21.01 14.90 18.50
N ARG A 203 -21.30 15.89 19.36
CA ARG A 203 -20.29 16.52 20.23
C ARG A 203 -19.60 15.56 21.19
N ARG A 204 -20.20 14.42 21.51
CA ARG A 204 -19.60 13.42 22.41
C ARG A 204 -18.53 12.57 21.73
N ILE A 205 -18.42 12.61 20.40
CA ILE A 205 -17.46 11.80 19.64
C ILE A 205 -16.03 12.19 20.02
N ARG A 206 -15.22 11.18 20.34
CA ARG A 206 -13.80 11.31 20.71
C ARG A 206 -12.91 10.30 20.03
N LEU A 207 -13.46 9.16 19.63
CA LEU A 207 -12.73 8.15 18.90
C LEU A 207 -13.48 7.81 17.61
N ILE A 208 -12.73 7.73 16.52
CA ILE A 208 -13.23 7.41 15.20
C ILE A 208 -12.48 6.18 14.70
N ARG A 209 -13.21 5.14 14.31
CA ARG A 209 -12.66 4.00 13.58
C ARG A 209 -12.93 4.21 12.10
N ILE A 210 -11.86 4.31 11.33
CA ILE A 210 -11.89 4.39 9.88
C ILE A 210 -11.71 2.97 9.35
N THR A 211 -12.59 2.53 8.46
CA THR A 211 -12.42 1.29 7.70
C THR A 211 -12.33 1.63 6.22
N LEU A 212 -11.22 1.23 5.59
CA LEU A 212 -10.96 1.43 4.18
C LEU A 212 -10.84 0.08 3.49
N ALA A 213 -11.70 -0.20 2.52
CA ALA A 213 -11.62 -1.38 1.68
C ALA A 213 -11.28 -0.99 0.24
N VAL A 214 -10.26 -1.60 -0.34
CA VAL A 214 -9.81 -1.31 -1.70
C VAL A 214 -9.75 -2.56 -2.56
N GLN A 215 -9.77 -2.34 -3.86
CA GLN A 215 -9.51 -3.31 -4.90
C GLN A 215 -8.42 -2.79 -5.85
N ALA A 216 -7.43 -3.63 -6.11
CA ALA A 216 -6.40 -3.37 -7.10
C ALA A 216 -6.37 -4.48 -8.16
N ALA A 217 -6.30 -4.09 -9.43
CA ALA A 217 -6.22 -5.01 -10.56
C ALA A 217 -4.76 -5.43 -10.77
N GLN A 218 -4.43 -6.69 -10.46
CA GLN A 218 -3.06 -7.20 -10.54
C GLN A 218 -2.84 -8.04 -11.80
N GLY A 219 -2.92 -7.42 -12.98
CA GLY A 219 -2.60 -8.08 -14.26
C GLY A 219 -3.22 -9.47 -14.41
N SER A 220 -2.41 -10.51 -14.62
CA SER A 220 -2.87 -11.89 -14.80
C SER A 220 -3.32 -12.62 -13.52
N SER A 221 -3.14 -12.02 -12.34
CA SER A 221 -3.48 -12.63 -11.04
C SER A 221 -4.88 -12.24 -10.53
N GLY A 222 -5.61 -11.42 -11.29
CA GLY A 222 -6.98 -11.00 -10.97
C GLY A 222 -7.06 -9.80 -10.03
N VAL A 223 -8.27 -9.53 -9.54
CA VAL A 223 -8.56 -8.43 -8.61
C VAL A 223 -8.35 -8.93 -7.18
N GLN A 224 -7.55 -8.19 -6.39
CA GLN A 224 -7.42 -8.45 -4.95
C GLN A 224 -8.14 -7.39 -4.15
N ALA A 225 -8.96 -7.84 -3.19
CA ALA A 225 -9.61 -6.98 -2.21
C ALA A 225 -8.84 -7.01 -0.89
N GLN A 226 -8.64 -5.84 -0.29
CA GLN A 226 -8.03 -5.70 1.04
C GLN A 226 -8.80 -4.69 1.87
N THR A 227 -8.79 -4.88 3.19
CA THR A 227 -9.47 -4.01 4.14
C THR A 227 -8.53 -3.65 5.28
N TRP A 228 -8.48 -2.37 5.62
CA TRP A 228 -7.71 -1.86 6.74
C TRP A 228 -8.61 -1.06 7.67
N THR A 229 -8.25 -1.09 8.94
CA THR A 229 -8.94 -0.35 10.00
C THR A 229 -7.94 0.47 10.79
N ARG A 230 -8.29 1.72 11.12
CA ARG A 230 -7.48 2.61 11.95
C ARG A 230 -8.38 3.31 12.97
N ASP A 231 -8.02 3.18 14.23
CA ASP A 231 -8.68 3.89 15.33
C ASP A 231 -7.91 5.19 15.60
N VAL A 232 -8.63 6.31 15.60
CA VAL A 232 -8.09 7.65 15.79
C VAL A 232 -8.78 8.29 16.99
N MET A 233 -7.99 8.61 18.01
CA MET A 233 -8.43 9.44 19.12
C MET A 233 -8.31 10.91 18.69
N LEU A 234 -9.42 11.64 18.75
CA LEU A 234 -9.45 13.08 18.52
C LEU A 234 -8.83 13.81 19.70
N ARG A 235 -8.32 15.01 19.45
CA ARG A 235 -7.72 15.80 20.51
C ARG A 235 -8.75 16.18 21.56
N ASN A 236 -8.34 16.17 22.82
CA ASN A 236 -9.10 16.87 23.85
C ASN A 236 -8.95 18.39 23.65
N PRO A 237 -9.97 19.19 24.01
CA PRO A 237 -9.84 20.63 24.14
C PRO A 237 -8.57 20.99 24.91
N GLU A 238 -7.72 21.87 24.37
CA GLU A 238 -6.59 22.40 25.14
C GLU A 238 -7.11 23.39 26.19
N PRO A 239 -7.09 23.07 27.50
CA PRO A 239 -7.76 23.89 28.51
C PRO A 239 -7.06 25.24 28.78
N ASN A 240 -5.79 25.34 28.37
CA ASN A 240 -4.88 26.42 28.76
C ASN A 240 -4.53 27.37 27.60
N ALA A 241 -4.82 26.97 26.36
CA ALA A 241 -4.57 27.79 25.16
C ALA A 241 -5.87 28.37 24.59
N ASN A 242 -6.97 27.62 24.70
CA ASN A 242 -8.28 28.03 24.22
C ASN A 242 -9.30 27.80 25.34
N ALA A 243 -10.15 28.77 25.66
CA ALA A 243 -11.23 28.61 26.64
C ALA A 243 -12.31 27.60 26.18
N TRP A 244 -12.02 26.80 25.16
CA TRP A 244 -12.91 25.78 24.62
C TRP A 244 -13.11 24.68 25.65
N LYS A 245 -14.34 24.58 26.15
CA LYS A 245 -14.85 23.40 26.82
C LYS A 245 -15.91 22.83 25.92
N ASN A 246 -15.85 21.52 25.66
CA ASN A 246 -16.97 20.88 25.00
C ASN A 246 -18.18 20.95 25.96
N PRO A 247 -19.29 21.57 25.55
CA PRO A 247 -20.43 21.81 26.44
C PRO A 247 -21.06 20.51 26.98
N ASP A 248 -20.83 19.38 26.30
CA ASP A 248 -21.49 18.09 26.57
C ASP A 248 -20.52 17.00 27.06
N GLU A 249 -19.28 17.33 27.42
CA GLU A 249 -18.24 16.35 27.82
C GLU A 249 -18.42 15.78 29.24
N GLY A 250 -19.22 16.44 30.08
CA GLY A 250 -19.49 16.02 31.47
C GLY A 250 -20.78 15.24 31.68
N ILE A 251 -21.50 14.85 30.61
CA ILE A 251 -22.84 14.21 30.69
C ILE A 251 -22.82 12.80 30.11
#